data_AF-A0A3A0DDW9-F1
#
_entry.id   AF-A0A3A0DDW9-F1
#
_cell.length_a   1.000
_cell.length_b   1.000
_cell.length_c   1.000
_cell.angle_alpha   90.00
_cell.angle_beta   90.00
_cell.angle_gamma   90.00
#
_symmetry.space_group_name_H-M   'P 1'
#
loop_
_entity.id
_entity.type
_entity.pdbx_description
1 polymer ?
#
loop_
_entity_poly.entity_id
_entity_poly.type
_entity_poly.pdbx_seq_one_letter_code
_entity_poly.pdbx_strand_id
1 'polypeptide(L)'
;PGEVRLGSIAGAGELIIANAGTLRVQDAEQTDGGLHLGGAGTGVLRVLPGATLTVDGALTSAATAANVVQLGAAAGAGTANVAVGSAALGGVTQVHRNAAFNASSAIALQPSSVYQPVFSGGLGAMLQAGGAVSVAGTLRPDFGGVAPAVGSSWRLLEGSAVSGSFANIDVSLSGTLGVGQSFVVSTASVAGNRKAVQLALRQMAVLSVNRDTGAVSLTNPGTTPVSLDGYTIASDLGSLAPAAWNSLQDQAALGGTWRESPASSQRVSELKRTGLGTLGAGQTISLGALFAPMPTQLGAPTEDLALKFTAPDGTFDGLVAYTGTKVNNILLQVDPTNGAAQLRNTSSFTVQVDGYTISSAAGSLTPGTWNSLDDQNAAGGDWRQSPGALNRLSELKRASFTTLAPGAAFDLGTIFNPSKAKDLVFQYLRFGQSQPSDGRVLFSPISSQIPGDFNDDGLVNAADLAIWRTAFGSNANGDADNDGDSDGADFLTWQRHVGGAASGAAHGSAAAIPEPCALVLVLGWLAYTFGGRVSNKAGRPYVKPWPA
;
A
#
# COMPACT_ATOMS: atom_id res chain seq x y z
N PRO A 1 48.60 -20.19 18.14
CA PRO A 1 48.71 -19.42 19.40
C PRO A 1 48.49 -17.95 19.08
N GLY A 2 47.64 -17.22 19.81
CA GLY A 2 47.34 -15.82 19.48
C GLY A 2 46.07 -15.58 18.66
N GLU A 3 45.30 -16.61 18.29
CA GLU A 3 44.03 -16.46 17.57
C GLU A 3 42.93 -17.30 18.22
N VAL A 4 41.68 -16.82 18.16
CA VAL A 4 40.48 -17.57 18.57
C VAL A 4 39.62 -17.88 17.34
N ARG A 5 39.33 -19.16 17.10
CA ARG A 5 38.45 -19.60 16.00
C ARG A 5 37.27 -20.40 16.55
N LEU A 6 36.05 -19.99 16.23
CA LEU A 6 34.82 -20.71 16.59
C LEU A 6 34.13 -21.17 15.30
N GLY A 7 33.90 -22.48 15.13
CA GLY A 7 33.17 -22.98 13.96
C GLY A 7 33.95 -22.96 12.63
N SER A 8 35.29 -23.03 12.67
CA SER A 8 36.15 -23.03 11.47
C SER A 8 35.94 -24.26 10.57
N ILE A 9 35.63 -25.40 11.17
CA ILE A 9 35.25 -26.64 10.51
C ILE A 9 33.77 -26.97 10.81
N ALA A 10 33.24 -28.03 10.20
CA ALA A 10 31.87 -28.48 10.47
C ALA A 10 31.65 -28.69 11.99
N GLY A 11 30.63 -28.03 12.53
CA GLY A 11 30.33 -28.02 13.97
C GLY A 11 29.88 -26.65 14.48
N ALA A 12 29.76 -26.52 15.81
CA ALA A 12 29.39 -25.29 16.49
C ALA A 12 30.42 -24.94 17.57
N GLY A 13 30.79 -23.66 17.67
CA GLY A 13 31.61 -23.12 18.74
C GLY A 13 30.95 -21.89 19.36
N GLU A 14 30.94 -21.80 20.67
CA GLU A 14 30.42 -20.64 21.40
C GLU A 14 31.44 -20.13 22.42
N LEU A 15 31.59 -18.81 22.48
CA LEU A 15 32.38 -18.10 23.47
C LEU A 15 31.49 -17.07 24.17
N ILE A 16 31.36 -17.19 25.48
CA ILE A 16 30.60 -16.27 26.33
C ILE A 16 31.57 -15.65 27.32
N ILE A 17 31.67 -14.31 27.30
CA ILE A 17 32.39 -13.54 28.30
C ILE A 17 31.34 -12.92 29.22
N ALA A 18 31.25 -13.46 30.43
CA ALA A 18 30.27 -13.05 31.43
C ALA A 18 30.73 -11.82 32.22
N ASN A 19 29.86 -11.31 33.08
CA ASN A 19 30.11 -10.14 33.93
C ASN A 19 31.45 -10.25 34.68
N ALA A 20 32.23 -9.17 34.71
CA ALA A 20 33.60 -9.08 35.24
C ALA A 20 34.64 -9.98 34.54
N GLY A 21 34.24 -10.79 33.57
CA GLY A 21 35.14 -11.56 32.72
C GLY A 21 35.93 -10.66 31.79
N THR A 22 37.21 -10.98 31.61
CA THR A 22 38.09 -10.30 30.65
C THR A 22 38.76 -11.33 29.75
N LEU A 23 38.70 -11.12 28.44
CA LEU A 23 39.47 -11.87 27.45
C LEU A 23 40.32 -10.91 26.63
N ARG A 24 41.61 -11.23 26.49
CA ARG A 24 42.52 -10.52 25.59
C ARG A 24 43.12 -11.51 24.60
N VAL A 25 42.84 -11.31 23.31
CA VAL A 25 43.47 -12.03 22.21
C VAL A 25 44.61 -11.15 21.72
N GLN A 26 45.84 -11.61 21.93
CA GLN A 26 47.06 -10.86 21.63
C GLN A 26 47.69 -11.39 20.36
N ASP A 27 48.30 -10.49 19.61
CA ASP A 27 49.20 -10.86 18.53
C ASP A 27 50.37 -11.71 19.07
N ALA A 28 50.78 -12.70 18.28
CA ALA A 28 51.87 -13.63 18.56
C ALA A 28 52.49 -14.08 17.23
N GLU A 29 53.72 -14.61 17.27
CA GLU A 29 54.44 -15.03 16.05
C GLU A 29 53.55 -15.90 15.14
N GLN A 30 53.36 -15.42 13.90
CA GLN A 30 52.60 -16.06 12.81
C GLN A 30 51.06 -15.99 12.89
N THR A 31 50.47 -15.21 13.79
CA THR A 31 49.03 -14.90 13.77
C THR A 31 48.80 -13.40 13.66
N ASP A 32 47.56 -12.97 13.49
CA ASP A 32 47.18 -11.56 13.47
C ASP A 32 46.54 -11.10 14.79
N GLY A 33 46.47 -11.95 15.82
CA GLY A 33 45.76 -11.62 17.06
C GLY A 33 44.22 -11.68 16.94
N GLY A 34 43.67 -12.36 15.92
CA GLY A 34 42.26 -12.28 15.53
C GLY A 34 41.27 -13.18 16.28
N LEU A 35 39.98 -12.85 16.13
CA LEU A 35 38.84 -13.65 16.57
C LEU A 35 37.89 -13.89 15.40
N HIS A 36 37.72 -15.16 15.03
CA HIS A 36 37.02 -15.55 13.80
C HIS A 36 35.84 -16.49 14.11
N LEU A 37 34.68 -16.14 13.58
CA LEU A 37 33.42 -16.87 13.75
C LEU A 37 32.96 -17.49 12.43
N GLY A 38 32.78 -18.80 12.44
CA GLY A 38 32.35 -19.59 11.31
C GLY A 38 33.50 -20.06 10.42
N GLY A 39 33.15 -20.46 9.20
CA GLY A 39 33.97 -21.22 8.27
C GLY A 39 33.06 -22.23 7.59
N ALA A 40 33.36 -23.52 7.73
CA ALA A 40 32.40 -24.58 7.38
C ALA A 40 31.33 -24.84 8.47
N GLY A 41 31.49 -24.27 9.67
CA GLY A 41 30.58 -24.42 10.81
C GLY A 41 29.99 -23.10 11.30
N THR A 42 29.56 -23.10 12.57
CA THR A 42 28.86 -21.99 13.22
C THR A 42 29.63 -21.46 14.42
N GLY A 43 29.75 -20.14 14.55
CA GLY A 43 30.47 -19.46 15.62
C GLY A 43 29.59 -18.42 16.32
N VAL A 44 29.50 -18.51 17.65
CA VAL A 44 28.74 -17.56 18.47
C VAL A 44 29.69 -16.88 19.46
N LEU A 45 29.70 -15.54 19.45
CA LEU A 45 30.37 -14.70 20.43
C LEU A 45 29.32 -13.92 21.21
N ARG A 46 29.39 -13.99 22.54
CA ARG A 46 28.58 -13.18 23.45
C ARG A 46 29.47 -12.43 24.43
N VAL A 47 29.44 -11.11 24.37
CA VAL A 47 30.11 -10.25 25.38
C VAL A 47 29.01 -9.61 26.23
N LEU A 48 28.85 -10.10 27.45
CA LEU A 48 27.74 -9.69 28.32
C LEU A 48 28.04 -8.39 29.09
N PRO A 49 27.04 -7.72 29.67
CA PRO A 49 27.25 -6.48 30.42
C PRO A 49 28.25 -6.65 31.57
N GLY A 50 29.21 -5.72 31.65
CA GLY A 50 30.32 -5.75 32.61
C GLY A 50 31.51 -6.62 32.20
N ALA A 51 31.48 -7.24 31.03
CA ALA A 51 32.60 -7.99 30.46
C ALA A 51 33.53 -7.08 29.63
N THR A 52 34.77 -7.52 29.44
CA THR A 52 35.74 -6.87 28.55
C THR A 52 36.34 -7.86 27.55
N LEU A 53 36.32 -7.50 26.28
CA LEU A 53 37.01 -8.20 25.19
C LEU A 53 38.00 -7.24 24.52
N THR A 54 39.25 -7.66 24.39
CA THR A 54 40.24 -6.97 23.57
C THR A 54 40.85 -7.93 22.57
N VAL A 55 40.83 -7.57 21.29
CA VAL A 55 41.40 -8.36 20.19
C VAL A 55 42.37 -7.45 19.45
N ASP A 56 43.65 -7.80 19.43
CA ASP A 56 44.65 -6.96 18.74
C ASP A 56 44.41 -6.98 17.21
N GLY A 57 43.95 -8.12 16.69
CA GLY A 57 43.62 -8.34 15.28
C GLY A 57 42.17 -8.05 14.89
N ALA A 58 41.71 -8.74 13.84
CA ALA A 58 40.35 -8.59 13.31
C ALA A 58 39.32 -9.41 14.11
N LEU A 59 38.13 -8.85 14.31
CA LEU A 59 36.92 -9.61 14.62
C LEU A 59 36.18 -9.92 13.31
N THR A 60 36.10 -11.18 12.92
CA THR A 60 35.43 -11.58 11.67
C THR A 60 34.30 -12.57 11.91
N SER A 61 33.23 -12.47 11.14
CA SER A 61 32.18 -13.48 11.09
C SER A 61 31.79 -13.83 9.67
N ALA A 62 31.61 -15.12 9.39
CA ALA A 62 31.15 -15.59 8.08
C ALA A 62 29.66 -15.29 7.86
N ALA A 63 29.25 -15.17 6.59
CA ALA A 63 27.97 -14.62 6.15
C ALA A 63 26.71 -15.49 6.40
N THR A 64 26.78 -16.51 7.27
CA THR A 64 25.62 -17.36 7.61
C THR A 64 24.89 -16.81 8.82
N ALA A 65 23.56 -16.83 8.80
CA ALA A 65 22.73 -16.33 9.92
C ALA A 65 22.93 -17.08 11.25
N ALA A 66 23.58 -18.26 11.21
CA ALA A 66 23.93 -19.03 12.38
C ALA A 66 25.19 -18.49 13.10
N ASN A 67 26.01 -17.65 12.46
CA ASN A 67 27.10 -16.95 13.14
C ASN A 67 26.55 -15.70 13.82
N VAL A 68 26.81 -15.57 15.12
CA VAL A 68 26.23 -14.49 15.93
C VAL A 68 27.32 -13.77 16.70
N VAL A 69 27.33 -12.44 16.60
CA VAL A 69 28.06 -11.54 17.50
C VAL A 69 27.04 -10.79 18.33
N GLN A 70 26.93 -11.10 19.62
CA GLN A 70 26.10 -10.36 20.55
C GLN A 70 26.95 -9.51 21.49
N LEU A 71 26.69 -8.21 21.48
CA LEU A 71 27.35 -7.23 22.34
C LEU A 71 26.33 -6.64 23.32
N GLY A 72 26.58 -6.87 24.61
CA GLY A 72 25.65 -6.50 25.67
C GLY A 72 24.46 -7.46 25.78
N ALA A 73 23.42 -7.03 26.50
CA ALA A 73 22.20 -7.79 26.70
C ALA A 73 21.03 -6.87 27.09
N ALA A 74 19.80 -7.38 26.97
CA ALA A 74 18.57 -6.66 27.34
C ALA A 74 18.52 -6.25 28.82
N ALA A 75 19.14 -7.06 29.69
CA ALA A 75 19.27 -6.80 31.13
C ALA A 75 20.71 -7.01 31.60
N GLY A 76 21.06 -6.44 32.75
CA GLY A 76 22.39 -6.53 33.35
C GLY A 76 23.03 -5.15 33.56
N ALA A 77 23.78 -5.03 34.67
CA ALA A 77 24.52 -3.82 35.01
C ALA A 77 25.90 -3.79 34.34
N GLY A 78 26.41 -2.57 34.12
CA GLY A 78 27.72 -2.34 33.51
C GLY A 78 27.67 -2.34 31.97
N THR A 79 28.87 -2.18 31.39
CA THR A 79 29.07 -2.05 29.94
C THR A 79 29.84 -3.25 29.42
N ALA A 80 29.40 -3.84 28.31
CA ALA A 80 30.17 -4.80 27.53
C ALA A 80 31.21 -4.03 26.71
N ASN A 81 32.46 -3.99 27.17
CA ASN A 81 33.53 -3.25 26.52
C ASN A 81 34.22 -4.14 25.49
N VAL A 82 34.23 -3.73 24.22
CA VAL A 82 34.86 -4.47 23.12
C VAL A 82 35.78 -3.55 22.34
N ALA A 83 37.06 -3.91 22.29
CA ALA A 83 38.08 -3.24 21.50
C ALA A 83 38.71 -4.24 20.53
N VAL A 84 38.71 -3.92 19.24
CA VAL A 84 39.26 -4.79 18.17
C VAL A 84 40.15 -3.99 17.23
N GLY A 85 41.12 -4.63 16.57
CA GLY A 85 41.93 -3.98 15.53
C GLY A 85 41.09 -3.55 14.32
N SER A 86 40.23 -4.44 13.83
CA SER A 86 39.24 -4.20 12.76
C SER A 86 38.03 -5.12 12.92
N ALA A 87 36.95 -4.88 12.18
CA ALA A 87 35.79 -5.77 12.17
C ALA A 87 35.26 -6.03 10.76
N ALA A 88 35.03 -7.29 10.41
CA ALA A 88 34.36 -7.71 9.17
C ALA A 88 33.20 -8.64 9.51
N LEU A 89 31.99 -8.09 9.59
CA LEU A 89 30.82 -8.71 10.19
C LEU A 89 29.89 -9.25 9.10
N GLY A 90 29.85 -10.57 8.97
CA GLY A 90 28.81 -11.32 8.26
C GLY A 90 27.62 -11.57 9.18
N GLY A 91 27.15 -12.82 9.22
CA GLY A 91 26.09 -13.35 10.08
C GLY A 91 25.10 -12.37 10.70
N VAL A 92 24.83 -12.51 11.99
CA VAL A 92 23.98 -11.59 12.76
C VAL A 92 24.83 -10.87 13.80
N THR A 93 24.84 -9.54 13.77
CA THR A 93 25.45 -8.71 14.81
C THR A 93 24.37 -8.02 15.61
N GLN A 94 24.16 -8.46 16.85
CA GLN A 94 23.23 -7.88 17.81
C GLN A 94 23.98 -6.93 18.75
N VAL A 95 23.53 -5.68 18.80
CA VAL A 95 24.15 -4.65 19.64
C VAL A 95 23.10 -4.10 20.58
N HIS A 96 23.31 -4.26 21.88
CA HIS A 96 22.45 -3.69 22.92
C HIS A 96 22.99 -2.34 23.39
N ARG A 97 22.13 -1.55 24.04
CA ARG A 97 22.45 -0.22 24.58
C ARG A 97 23.65 -0.17 25.55
N ASN A 98 23.97 -1.30 26.19
CA ASN A 98 25.06 -1.43 27.16
C ASN A 98 26.33 -2.00 26.52
N ALA A 99 26.46 -1.95 25.19
CA ALA A 99 27.69 -2.25 24.49
C ALA A 99 28.51 -0.99 24.22
N ALA A 100 29.82 -1.07 24.43
CA ALA A 100 30.78 -0.09 23.97
C ALA A 100 31.77 -0.78 23.03
N PHE A 101 31.55 -0.65 21.73
CA PHE A 101 32.37 -1.29 20.70
C PHE A 101 33.26 -0.28 19.98
N ASN A 102 34.57 -0.57 19.92
CA ASN A 102 35.56 0.24 19.23
C ASN A 102 36.45 -0.63 18.35
N ALA A 103 36.43 -0.40 17.04
CA ALA A 103 37.43 -0.90 16.10
C ALA A 103 38.49 0.17 15.85
N SER A 104 39.77 -0.16 16.01
CA SER A 104 40.86 0.81 15.82
C SER A 104 40.96 1.31 14.38
N SER A 105 40.74 0.42 13.40
CA SER A 105 40.86 0.73 11.97
C SER A 105 39.52 0.83 11.25
N ALA A 106 38.82 -0.26 10.96
CA ALA A 106 37.62 -0.23 10.12
C ALA A 106 36.54 -1.19 10.61
N ILE A 107 35.30 -0.89 10.23
CA ILE A 107 34.16 -1.83 10.30
C ILE A 107 33.63 -2.06 8.89
N ALA A 108 33.43 -3.31 8.53
CA ALA A 108 32.76 -3.70 7.29
C ALA A 108 31.58 -4.63 7.60
N LEU A 109 30.37 -4.19 7.29
CA LEU A 109 29.20 -5.08 7.25
C LEU A 109 29.17 -5.78 5.88
N GLN A 110 29.09 -7.10 5.87
CA GLN A 110 29.11 -7.89 4.63
C GLN A 110 27.74 -7.93 3.93
N PRO A 111 27.65 -8.20 2.62
CA PRO A 111 26.38 -8.14 1.87
C PRO A 111 25.24 -9.03 2.36
N SER A 112 25.54 -10.16 3.02
CA SER A 112 24.50 -11.04 3.60
C SER A 112 24.39 -10.92 5.13
N SER A 113 25.03 -9.92 5.72
CA SER A 113 24.95 -9.66 7.16
C SER A 113 23.59 -9.11 7.57
N VAL A 114 23.22 -9.36 8.83
CA VAL A 114 22.11 -8.72 9.52
C VAL A 114 22.69 -7.92 10.68
N TYR A 115 22.59 -6.58 10.60
CA TYR A 115 22.92 -5.71 11.71
C TYR A 115 21.64 -5.41 12.50
N GLN A 116 21.61 -5.84 13.77
CA GLN A 116 20.46 -5.72 14.67
C GLN A 116 20.80 -4.84 15.87
N PRO A 117 20.62 -3.51 15.76
CA PRO A 117 20.67 -2.61 16.92
C PRO A 117 19.40 -2.77 17.76
N VAL A 118 19.57 -2.93 19.08
CA VAL A 118 18.49 -3.14 20.04
C VAL A 118 18.30 -1.91 20.93
N PHE A 119 17.12 -1.27 20.83
CA PHE A 119 16.82 0.03 21.41
C PHE A 119 15.95 -0.01 22.68
N SER A 120 15.52 -1.18 23.14
CA SER A 120 14.71 -1.33 24.36
C SER A 120 15.35 -0.58 25.55
N GLY A 121 14.75 0.55 25.98
CA GLY A 121 15.23 1.37 27.10
C GLY A 121 16.00 2.68 26.77
N GLY A 122 15.94 3.19 25.53
CA GLY A 122 16.08 4.63 25.24
C GLY A 122 17.47 5.22 24.89
N LEU A 123 18.57 4.47 24.99
CA LEU A 123 19.91 4.91 24.54
C LEU A 123 20.48 3.98 23.47
N GLY A 124 21.26 4.55 22.54
CA GLY A 124 21.63 3.93 21.27
C GLY A 124 22.60 2.76 21.36
N ALA A 125 22.32 1.73 20.56
CA ALA A 125 23.25 0.67 20.20
C ALA A 125 24.07 1.12 18.99
N MET A 126 25.39 1.31 19.16
CA MET A 126 26.26 1.85 18.11
C MET A 126 27.59 1.07 18.02
N LEU A 127 28.07 0.87 16.79
CA LEU A 127 29.44 0.42 16.52
C LEU A 127 30.31 1.60 16.07
N GLN A 128 31.52 1.72 16.61
CA GLN A 128 32.44 2.79 16.26
C GLN A 128 33.76 2.25 15.67
N ALA A 129 34.26 2.91 14.63
CA ALA A 129 35.59 2.68 14.05
C ALA A 129 36.46 3.95 14.11
N GLY A 130 37.76 3.82 14.37
CA GLY A 130 38.74 4.91 14.23
C GLY A 130 38.85 5.41 12.79
N GLY A 131 38.80 4.50 11.82
CA GLY A 131 38.78 4.75 10.38
C GLY A 131 37.42 4.50 9.72
N ALA A 132 37.42 3.96 8.50
CA ALA A 132 36.23 3.91 7.64
C ALA A 132 35.21 2.82 8.05
N VAL A 133 33.94 3.07 7.74
CA VAL A 133 32.83 2.13 7.86
C VAL A 133 32.27 1.82 6.48
N SER A 134 32.17 0.55 6.11
CA SER A 134 31.40 0.11 4.94
C SER A 134 30.11 -0.60 5.35
N VAL A 135 29.01 -0.19 4.74
CA VAL A 135 27.65 -0.68 5.03
C VAL A 135 27.15 -1.52 3.86
N ALA A 136 26.65 -2.71 4.19
CA ALA A 136 25.93 -3.60 3.30
C ALA A 136 24.95 -4.46 4.12
N GLY A 137 24.22 -5.37 3.46
CA GLY A 137 23.34 -6.30 4.15
C GLY A 137 22.02 -5.68 4.60
N THR A 138 21.42 -6.29 5.62
CA THR A 138 20.10 -5.92 6.13
C THR A 138 20.21 -5.23 7.49
N LEU A 139 19.56 -4.10 7.65
CA LEU A 139 19.33 -3.47 8.95
C LEU A 139 18.05 -4.04 9.56
N ARG A 140 18.11 -4.60 10.77
CA ARG A 140 16.94 -5.08 11.51
C ARG A 140 16.86 -4.36 12.86
N PRO A 141 16.29 -3.15 12.93
CA PRO A 141 16.21 -2.44 14.19
C PRO A 141 15.19 -3.12 15.10
N ASP A 142 15.54 -3.26 16.39
CA ASP A 142 14.71 -3.94 17.38
C ASP A 142 14.28 -2.95 18.46
N PHE A 143 12.99 -2.65 18.49
CA PHE A 143 12.37 -1.76 19.47
C PHE A 143 11.55 -2.53 20.52
N GLY A 144 11.75 -3.85 20.64
CA GLY A 144 10.97 -4.70 21.53
C GLY A 144 9.49 -4.78 21.12
N GLY A 145 9.19 -4.63 19.82
CA GLY A 145 7.83 -4.65 19.29
C GLY A 145 7.02 -3.37 19.50
N VAL A 146 7.62 -2.30 20.03
CA VAL A 146 6.96 -0.99 20.22
C VAL A 146 7.43 -0.02 19.14
N ALA A 147 6.50 0.53 18.36
CA ALA A 147 6.83 1.53 17.35
C ALA A 147 7.37 2.81 18.01
N PRO A 148 8.53 3.33 17.57
CA PRO A 148 9.05 4.59 18.10
C PRO A 148 8.21 5.77 17.60
N ALA A 149 8.37 6.94 18.22
CA ALA A 149 7.70 8.16 17.78
C ALA A 149 8.34 8.73 16.49
N VAL A 150 7.52 9.28 15.60
CA VAL A 150 8.00 9.99 14.39
C VAL A 150 8.94 11.14 14.80
N GLY A 151 10.04 11.31 14.06
CA GLY A 151 11.09 12.28 14.34
C GLY A 151 12.20 11.74 15.24
N SER A 152 12.03 10.55 15.83
CA SER A 152 13.11 9.88 16.57
C SER A 152 14.24 9.47 15.63
N SER A 153 15.48 9.61 16.10
CA SER A 153 16.70 9.29 15.36
C SER A 153 17.74 8.61 16.24
N TRP A 154 18.48 7.67 15.68
CA TRP A 154 19.50 6.86 16.35
C TRP A 154 20.76 6.74 15.51
N ARG A 155 21.92 6.92 16.14
CA ARG A 155 23.22 6.60 15.50
C ARG A 155 23.45 5.09 15.55
N LEU A 156 23.78 4.52 14.40
CA LEU A 156 23.99 3.10 14.19
C LEU A 156 25.47 2.73 14.11
N LEU A 157 26.20 3.44 13.25
CA LEU A 157 27.63 3.25 13.03
C LEU A 157 28.33 4.60 12.91
N GLU A 158 29.61 4.65 13.27
CA GLU A 158 30.41 5.88 13.16
C GLU A 158 31.85 5.60 12.76
N GLY A 159 32.38 6.37 11.80
CA GLY A 159 33.75 6.25 11.28
C GLY A 159 34.32 7.56 10.75
N SER A 160 35.56 7.53 10.27
CA SER A 160 36.18 8.67 9.54
C SER A 160 35.54 8.89 8.16
N ALA A 161 35.00 7.83 7.56
CA ALA A 161 34.24 7.85 6.32
C ALA A 161 33.17 6.75 6.37
N VAL A 162 32.09 6.92 5.60
CA VAL A 162 31.04 5.91 5.41
C VAL A 162 30.88 5.66 3.91
N SER A 163 30.83 4.39 3.53
CA SER A 163 30.51 3.96 2.16
C SER A 163 29.44 2.86 2.16
N GLY A 164 28.72 2.74 1.05
CA GLY A 164 27.64 1.76 0.89
C GLY A 164 26.33 2.15 1.60
N SER A 165 25.37 1.23 1.56
CA SER A 165 24.04 1.37 2.16
C SER A 165 23.50 -0.02 2.52
N PHE A 166 22.54 -0.07 3.46
CA PHE A 166 21.80 -1.30 3.66
C PHE A 166 20.97 -1.60 2.41
N ALA A 167 20.96 -2.86 1.98
CA ALA A 167 20.14 -3.33 0.88
C ALA A 167 18.66 -3.42 1.28
N ASN A 168 18.39 -3.72 2.56
CA ASN A 168 17.04 -3.85 3.09
C ASN A 168 16.97 -3.30 4.52
N ILE A 169 15.78 -2.84 4.92
CA ILE A 169 15.43 -2.56 6.31
C ILE A 169 14.30 -3.52 6.71
N ASP A 170 14.61 -4.44 7.60
CA ASP A 170 13.67 -5.41 8.15
C ASP A 170 13.02 -4.86 9.42
N VAL A 171 11.76 -4.43 9.29
CA VAL A 171 10.99 -3.79 10.37
C VAL A 171 10.23 -4.77 11.25
N SER A 172 10.47 -6.09 11.13
CA SER A 172 9.74 -7.13 11.86
C SER A 172 9.81 -7.00 13.39
N LEU A 173 10.83 -6.31 13.93
CA LEU A 173 11.03 -6.10 15.37
C LEU A 173 10.70 -4.67 15.83
N SER A 174 10.15 -3.85 14.95
CA SER A 174 9.86 -2.42 15.20
C SER A 174 8.41 -2.13 15.62
N GLY A 175 7.57 -3.14 15.78
CA GLY A 175 6.13 -2.94 15.96
C GLY A 175 5.43 -2.43 14.69
N THR A 176 4.13 -2.16 14.78
CA THR A 176 3.35 -1.65 13.65
C THR A 176 3.59 -0.16 13.46
N LEU A 177 4.21 0.22 12.33
CA LEU A 177 4.37 1.62 11.94
C LEU A 177 3.01 2.25 11.57
N GLY A 178 2.85 3.53 11.86
CA GLY A 178 1.68 4.30 11.44
C GLY A 178 1.63 4.47 9.92
N VAL A 179 0.46 4.85 9.41
CA VAL A 179 0.25 5.03 7.96
C VAL A 179 1.20 6.11 7.42
N GLY A 180 1.90 5.79 6.33
CA GLY A 180 2.86 6.68 5.70
C GLY A 180 4.13 6.90 6.51
N GLN A 181 4.42 6.08 7.53
CA GLN A 181 5.69 6.16 8.26
C GLN A 181 6.71 5.17 7.70
N SER A 182 7.97 5.58 7.65
CA SER A 182 9.06 4.69 7.22
C SER A 182 10.35 4.99 7.97
N PHE A 183 11.18 3.96 8.10
CA PHE A 183 12.55 4.12 8.53
C PHE A 183 13.42 4.58 7.37
N VAL A 184 14.21 5.60 7.64
CA VAL A 184 15.15 6.16 6.70
C VAL A 184 16.54 6.05 7.28
N VAL A 185 17.47 5.57 6.46
CA VAL A 185 18.89 5.56 6.79
C VAL A 185 19.58 6.69 6.05
N SER A 186 20.32 7.52 6.77
CA SER A 186 21.12 8.61 6.20
C SER A 186 22.54 8.61 6.74
N THR A 187 23.44 9.32 6.06
CA THR A 187 24.79 9.57 6.54
C THR A 187 24.93 11.05 6.85
N ALA A 188 25.33 11.38 8.08
CA ALA A 188 25.52 12.75 8.53
C ALA A 188 26.95 12.99 9.00
N SER A 189 27.44 14.22 8.84
CA SER A 189 28.67 14.66 9.51
C SER A 189 28.42 14.81 11.00
N VAL A 190 29.34 14.32 11.82
CA VAL A 190 29.33 14.48 13.27
C VAL A 190 30.66 15.10 13.74
N ALA A 191 30.74 15.47 15.01
CA ALA A 191 31.92 16.12 15.58
C ALA A 191 33.22 15.32 15.33
N GLY A 192 34.35 16.03 15.22
CA GLY A 192 35.65 15.43 14.99
C GLY A 192 35.92 15.00 13.54
N ASN A 193 35.26 15.63 12.55
CA ASN A 193 35.35 15.29 11.13
C ASN A 193 34.98 13.82 10.82
N ARG A 194 33.98 13.31 11.55
CA ARG A 194 33.50 11.93 11.43
C ARG A 194 32.17 11.88 10.70
N LYS A 195 31.81 10.68 10.26
CA LYS A 195 30.56 10.36 9.59
C LYS A 195 29.80 9.32 10.40
N ALA A 196 28.51 9.56 10.59
CA ALA A 196 27.62 8.63 11.28
C ALA A 196 26.52 8.15 10.35
N VAL A 197 26.27 6.84 10.37
CA VAL A 197 25.06 6.22 9.81
C VAL A 197 23.94 6.40 10.82
N GLN A 198 22.85 7.03 10.41
CA GLN A 198 21.69 7.32 11.27
C GLN A 198 20.46 6.60 10.75
N LEU A 199 19.65 6.09 11.68
CA LEU A 199 18.30 5.61 11.44
C LEU A 199 17.33 6.67 11.97
N ALA A 200 16.30 7.03 11.20
CA ALA A 200 15.23 7.90 11.67
C ALA A 200 13.86 7.36 11.26
N LEU A 201 12.86 7.47 12.13
CA LEU A 201 11.47 7.23 11.77
C LEU A 201 10.85 8.53 11.27
N ARG A 202 10.34 8.54 10.03
CA ARG A 202 9.77 9.74 9.40
C ARG A 202 8.32 9.53 8.99
N GLN A 203 7.55 10.60 9.02
CA GLN A 203 6.35 10.70 8.20
C GLN A 203 6.77 10.97 6.76
N MET A 204 6.26 10.17 5.83
CA MET A 204 6.52 10.29 4.40
C MET A 204 5.27 10.76 3.67
N ALA A 205 5.49 11.49 2.58
CA ALA A 205 4.44 11.72 1.60
C ALA A 205 4.19 10.42 0.81
N VAL A 206 2.91 10.20 0.50
CA VAL A 206 2.43 9.08 -0.30
C VAL A 206 1.89 9.62 -1.61
N LEU A 207 2.39 9.10 -2.72
CA LEU A 207 1.80 9.32 -4.03
C LEU A 207 0.60 8.38 -4.17
N SER A 208 -0.60 8.93 -4.09
CA SER A 208 -1.82 8.16 -4.34
C SER A 208 -2.13 8.23 -5.83
N VAL A 209 -2.32 7.07 -6.46
CA VAL A 209 -2.55 6.95 -7.90
C VAL A 209 -3.85 6.20 -8.11
N ASN A 210 -4.83 6.82 -8.77
CA ASN A 210 -6.07 6.17 -9.16
C ASN A 210 -5.91 5.60 -10.58
N ARG A 211 -6.03 4.28 -10.73
CA ARG A 211 -5.92 3.59 -12.01
C ARG A 211 -7.05 3.93 -12.98
N ASP A 212 -8.26 4.13 -12.46
CA ASP A 212 -9.47 4.33 -13.25
C ASP A 212 -9.45 5.69 -13.93
N THR A 213 -9.10 6.74 -13.17
CA THR A 213 -9.12 8.13 -13.62
C THR A 213 -7.75 8.69 -14.04
N GLY A 214 -6.66 7.99 -13.73
CA GLY A 214 -5.30 8.50 -13.89
C GLY A 214 -4.93 9.60 -12.89
N ALA A 215 -5.81 9.96 -11.96
CA ALA A 215 -5.58 11.00 -10.97
C ALA A 215 -4.42 10.63 -10.04
N VAL A 216 -3.51 11.57 -9.86
CA VAL A 216 -2.36 11.44 -8.96
C VAL A 216 -2.42 12.54 -7.93
N SER A 217 -2.17 12.20 -6.67
CA SER A 217 -2.14 13.18 -5.58
C SER A 217 -0.98 12.93 -4.62
N LEU A 218 -0.42 14.00 -4.08
CA LEU A 218 0.52 13.95 -2.96
C LEU A 218 -0.27 14.01 -1.65
N THR A 219 -0.21 12.95 -0.87
CA THR A 219 -0.99 12.78 0.36
C THR A 219 -0.07 12.60 1.57
N ASN A 220 -0.37 13.28 2.68
CA ASN A 220 0.16 12.92 3.99
C ASN A 220 -0.93 12.17 4.76
N PRO A 221 -0.88 10.83 4.82
CA PRO A 221 -1.92 10.05 5.49
C PRO A 221 -1.75 10.02 7.02
N GLY A 222 -0.66 10.60 7.55
CA GLY A 222 -0.37 10.59 8.97
C GLY A 222 -0.81 11.86 9.70
N THR A 223 -0.39 11.93 10.95
CA THR A 223 -0.74 13.01 11.89
C THR A 223 0.37 14.04 12.09
N THR A 224 1.59 13.74 11.62
CA THR A 224 2.73 14.67 11.67
C THR A 224 2.89 15.34 10.31
N PRO A 225 3.13 16.66 10.23
CA PRO A 225 3.36 17.32 8.94
C PRO A 225 4.61 16.77 8.22
N VAL A 226 4.54 16.71 6.89
CA VAL A 226 5.69 16.38 6.03
C VAL A 226 6.23 17.66 5.44
N SER A 227 7.50 17.95 5.72
CA SER A 227 8.22 19.08 5.13
C SER A 227 9.04 18.61 3.93
N LEU A 228 8.96 19.35 2.83
CA LEU A 228 9.70 19.08 1.60
C LEU A 228 10.11 20.38 0.91
N ASP A 229 11.24 20.36 0.22
CA ASP A 229 11.70 21.43 -0.67
C ASP A 229 11.80 20.99 -2.13
N GLY A 230 11.45 19.73 -2.44
CA GLY A 230 11.43 19.21 -3.80
C GLY A 230 10.72 17.88 -3.88
N TYR A 231 10.23 17.54 -5.07
CA TYR A 231 9.75 16.20 -5.38
C TYR A 231 10.02 15.82 -6.84
N THR A 232 10.17 14.53 -7.08
CA THR A 232 10.26 13.91 -8.40
C THR A 232 9.31 12.73 -8.45
N ILE A 233 8.48 12.67 -9.50
CA ILE A 233 7.74 11.46 -9.87
C ILE A 233 8.38 10.94 -11.15
N ALA A 234 8.88 9.71 -11.10
CA ALA A 234 9.51 9.04 -12.23
C ALA A 234 8.67 7.86 -12.70
N SER A 235 8.79 7.53 -13.99
CA SER A 235 8.17 6.37 -14.64
C SER A 235 9.16 5.80 -15.66
N ASP A 236 9.62 4.57 -15.43
CA ASP A 236 10.53 3.88 -16.35
C ASP A 236 9.80 3.44 -17.63
N LEU A 237 8.50 3.18 -17.55
CA LEU A 237 7.64 2.77 -18.66
C LEU A 237 7.10 3.96 -19.48
N GLY A 238 7.31 5.19 -19.04
CA GLY A 238 6.81 6.36 -19.76
C GLY A 238 5.31 6.61 -19.55
N SER A 239 4.77 6.24 -18.39
CA SER A 239 3.34 6.29 -18.03
C SER A 239 2.85 7.67 -17.59
N LEU A 240 3.66 8.73 -17.65
CA LEU A 240 3.24 10.07 -17.22
C LEU A 240 2.62 10.88 -18.37
N ALA A 241 1.60 11.68 -18.03
CA ALA A 241 0.95 12.65 -18.91
C ALA A 241 1.28 14.11 -18.50
N PRO A 242 2.42 14.68 -18.93
CA PRO A 242 2.82 16.04 -18.56
C PRO A 242 1.78 17.14 -18.80
N ALA A 243 0.98 17.01 -19.86
CA ALA A 243 -0.06 17.99 -20.19
C ALA A 243 -1.22 18.03 -19.18
N ALA A 244 -1.40 16.96 -18.39
CA ALA A 244 -2.41 16.86 -17.35
C ALA A 244 -1.85 17.17 -15.94
N TRP A 245 -0.60 17.62 -15.86
CA TRP A 245 0.06 17.95 -14.61
C TRP A 245 -0.47 19.26 -14.03
N ASN A 246 -1.09 19.19 -12.85
CA ASN A 246 -1.46 20.36 -12.05
C ASN A 246 -0.39 20.57 -10.97
N SER A 247 0.75 21.15 -11.36
CA SER A 247 1.95 21.29 -10.54
C SER A 247 1.72 22.14 -9.29
N LEU A 248 2.55 22.03 -8.25
CA LEU A 248 2.47 22.89 -7.06
C LEU A 248 2.70 24.37 -7.40
N GLN A 249 3.49 24.65 -8.44
CA GLN A 249 3.68 25.98 -9.01
C GLN A 249 2.36 26.56 -9.53
N ASP A 250 1.61 25.80 -10.34
CA ASP A 250 0.39 26.27 -11.00
C ASP A 250 -0.75 26.56 -10.03
N GLN A 251 -0.88 25.74 -8.98
CA GLN A 251 -1.87 25.93 -7.90
C GLN A 251 -1.37 26.84 -6.77
N ALA A 252 -0.13 27.36 -6.84
CA ALA A 252 0.52 28.10 -5.75
C ALA A 252 0.47 27.35 -4.39
N ALA A 253 0.50 26.02 -4.43
CA ALA A 253 0.34 25.15 -3.28
C ALA A 253 1.57 25.17 -2.34
N LEU A 254 1.36 24.71 -1.10
CA LEU A 254 2.41 24.54 -0.08
C LEU A 254 3.29 25.78 0.14
N GLY A 255 2.69 26.98 0.12
CA GLY A 255 3.38 28.24 0.40
C GLY A 255 4.11 28.88 -0.77
N GLY A 256 3.84 28.46 -2.01
CA GLY A 256 4.32 29.12 -3.24
C GLY A 256 5.84 29.06 -3.45
N THR A 257 6.34 29.66 -4.54
CA THR A 257 7.75 29.66 -4.97
C THR A 257 8.33 28.36 -5.52
N TRP A 258 7.47 27.37 -5.79
CA TRP A 258 7.84 26.17 -6.54
C TRP A 258 8.25 26.51 -7.98
N ARG A 259 9.13 25.67 -8.54
CA ARG A 259 9.58 25.75 -9.93
C ARG A 259 9.58 24.38 -10.56
N GLU A 260 8.89 24.29 -11.68
CA GLU A 260 8.88 23.12 -12.54
C GLU A 260 10.24 22.91 -13.21
N SER A 261 10.63 21.65 -13.29
CA SER A 261 11.66 21.19 -14.21
C SER A 261 10.99 20.75 -15.52
N PRO A 262 11.75 20.62 -16.63
CA PRO A 262 11.21 20.07 -17.88
C PRO A 262 10.54 18.71 -17.65
N ALA A 263 9.25 18.64 -17.97
CA ALA A 263 8.42 17.46 -17.82
C ALA A 263 8.48 16.56 -19.07
N SER A 264 8.38 15.25 -18.86
CA SER A 264 8.27 14.25 -19.91
C SER A 264 7.39 13.09 -19.45
N SER A 265 7.08 12.16 -20.35
CA SER A 265 6.37 10.93 -19.98
C SER A 265 7.12 10.05 -18.97
N GLN A 266 8.42 10.30 -18.75
CA GLN A 266 9.24 9.55 -17.80
C GLN A 266 9.49 10.29 -16.49
N ARG A 267 9.27 11.61 -16.43
CA ARG A 267 9.55 12.39 -15.22
C ARG A 267 8.79 13.70 -15.16
N VAL A 268 8.26 13.99 -13.98
CA VAL A 268 7.86 15.34 -13.54
C VAL A 268 8.55 15.66 -12.22
N SER A 269 8.98 16.90 -12.03
CA SER A 269 9.64 17.31 -10.79
C SER A 269 9.55 18.81 -10.53
N GLU A 270 9.47 19.17 -9.26
CA GLU A 270 9.54 20.57 -8.82
C GLU A 270 10.54 20.74 -7.68
N LEU A 271 11.13 21.93 -7.63
CA LEU A 271 11.97 22.39 -6.53
C LEU A 271 11.43 23.72 -6.00
N LYS A 272 11.37 23.85 -4.68
CA LYS A 272 10.99 25.07 -4.00
C LYS A 272 12.19 26.01 -3.92
N ARG A 273 12.04 27.27 -4.35
CA ARG A 273 13.17 28.22 -4.36
C ARG A 273 13.56 28.71 -2.96
N THR A 274 12.59 28.86 -2.07
CA THR A 274 12.79 29.47 -0.75
C THR A 274 11.94 28.79 0.32
N GLY A 275 12.56 28.45 1.46
CA GLY A 275 11.87 27.82 2.58
C GLY A 275 11.39 26.40 2.27
N LEU A 276 10.52 25.86 3.12
CA LEU A 276 9.95 24.51 2.98
C LEU A 276 8.47 24.57 2.62
N GLY A 277 8.01 23.65 1.80
CA GLY A 277 6.59 23.33 1.70
C GLY A 277 6.22 22.37 2.82
N THR A 278 5.02 22.54 3.38
CA THR A 278 4.53 21.71 4.47
C THR A 278 3.20 21.08 4.05
N LEU A 279 3.22 19.76 3.87
CA LEU A 279 2.03 18.96 3.67
C LEU A 279 1.48 18.56 5.04
N GLY A 280 0.40 19.21 5.45
CA GLY A 280 -0.24 19.04 6.75
C GLY A 280 -0.77 17.62 6.97
N ALA A 281 -1.10 17.29 8.22
CA ALA A 281 -1.70 16.01 8.58
C ALA A 281 -3.01 15.77 7.81
N GLY A 282 -3.16 14.60 7.19
CA GLY A 282 -4.32 14.25 6.37
C GLY A 282 -4.46 15.07 5.09
N GLN A 283 -3.54 15.99 4.78
CA GLN A 283 -3.66 16.85 3.61
C GLN A 283 -3.36 16.06 2.33
N THR A 284 -4.21 16.26 1.33
CA THR A 284 -4.02 15.75 -0.02
C THR A 284 -3.97 16.93 -1.00
N ILE A 285 -2.98 16.93 -1.88
CA ILE A 285 -2.85 17.86 -3.00
C ILE A 285 -2.97 17.09 -4.30
N SER A 286 -3.98 17.42 -5.12
CA SER A 286 -4.11 16.85 -6.46
C SER A 286 -3.01 17.39 -7.37
N LEU A 287 -2.37 16.48 -8.10
CA LEU A 287 -1.38 16.78 -9.14
C LEU A 287 -1.95 16.56 -10.55
N GLY A 288 -3.27 16.33 -10.67
CA GLY A 288 -3.97 16.10 -11.93
C GLY A 288 -3.95 14.64 -12.39
N ALA A 289 -4.46 14.40 -13.61
CA ALA A 289 -4.56 13.07 -14.22
C ALA A 289 -3.23 12.63 -14.85
N LEU A 290 -2.18 12.57 -14.03
CA LEU A 290 -0.80 12.34 -14.45
C LEU A 290 -0.51 10.90 -14.90
N PHE A 291 -1.26 9.91 -14.44
CA PHE A 291 -0.99 8.50 -14.70
C PHE A 291 -1.77 8.02 -15.93
N ALA A 292 -1.07 7.76 -17.03
CA ALA A 292 -1.64 7.37 -18.31
C ALA A 292 -0.77 6.28 -18.98
N PRO A 293 -0.75 5.04 -18.42
CA PRO A 293 0.01 3.95 -19.03
C PRO A 293 -0.57 3.56 -20.40
N MET A 294 0.32 3.24 -21.34
CA MET A 294 -0.04 2.76 -22.69
C MET A 294 0.50 1.33 -22.93
N PRO A 295 -0.06 0.30 -22.27
CA PRO A 295 0.41 -1.06 -22.47
C PRO A 295 0.20 -1.51 -23.91
N THR A 296 1.14 -2.26 -24.46
CA THR A 296 1.07 -2.81 -25.83
C THR A 296 0.51 -4.24 -25.89
N GLN A 297 0.41 -4.90 -24.74
CA GLN A 297 -0.19 -6.24 -24.60
C GLN A 297 -0.83 -6.42 -23.22
N LEU A 298 -1.79 -7.34 -23.13
CA LEU A 298 -2.44 -7.74 -21.88
C LEU A 298 -1.42 -8.35 -20.91
N GLY A 299 -1.45 -7.91 -19.65
CA GLY A 299 -0.57 -8.40 -18.59
C GLY A 299 0.79 -7.70 -18.52
N ALA A 300 1.12 -6.81 -19.47
CA ALA A 300 2.30 -5.95 -19.34
C ALA A 300 2.17 -5.07 -18.08
N PRO A 301 3.28 -4.85 -17.34
CA PRO A 301 3.26 -3.99 -16.17
C PRO A 301 2.86 -2.57 -16.58
N THR A 302 2.07 -1.93 -15.72
CA THR A 302 1.61 -0.54 -15.91
C THR A 302 1.86 0.32 -14.68
N GLU A 303 2.08 -0.31 -13.52
CA GLU A 303 2.35 0.36 -12.24
C GLU A 303 3.85 0.47 -12.02
N ASP A 304 4.42 1.63 -12.37
CA ASP A 304 5.87 1.86 -12.32
C ASP A 304 6.27 3.23 -11.76
N LEU A 305 5.32 3.99 -11.22
CA LEU A 305 5.61 5.30 -10.66
C LEU A 305 6.47 5.17 -9.41
N ALA A 306 7.50 6.00 -9.33
CA ALA A 306 8.34 6.15 -8.17
C ALA A 306 8.31 7.60 -7.69
N LEU A 307 8.07 7.81 -6.40
CA LEU A 307 8.16 9.13 -5.76
C LEU A 307 9.50 9.27 -5.08
N LYS A 308 10.17 10.42 -5.28
CA LYS A 308 11.24 10.90 -4.41
C LYS A 308 10.89 12.30 -3.93
N PHE A 309 11.17 12.60 -2.67
CA PHE A 309 11.08 13.97 -2.16
C PHE A 309 12.40 14.39 -1.52
N THR A 310 12.67 15.69 -1.56
CA THR A 310 13.83 16.29 -0.91
C THR A 310 13.36 17.13 0.27
N ALA A 311 14.19 17.15 1.31
CA ALA A 311 14.08 18.04 2.45
C ALA A 311 15.51 18.49 2.83
N PRO A 312 15.69 19.44 3.76
CA PRO A 312 17.01 19.97 4.11
C PRO A 312 18.04 18.93 4.54
N ASP A 313 17.57 17.78 5.02
CA ASP A 313 18.38 16.69 5.53
C ASP A 313 18.58 15.55 4.55
N GLY A 314 18.05 15.63 3.32
CA GLY A 314 18.37 14.71 2.25
C GLY A 314 17.24 14.46 1.24
N THR A 315 17.49 13.47 0.38
CA THR A 315 16.51 12.95 -0.58
C THR A 315 16.03 11.59 -0.10
N PHE A 316 14.73 11.36 -0.15
CA PHE A 316 14.08 10.16 0.36
C PHE A 316 13.12 9.59 -0.67
N ASP A 317 13.04 8.27 -0.74
CA ASP A 317 12.03 7.59 -1.53
C ASP A 317 10.68 7.72 -0.82
N GLY A 318 9.67 8.20 -1.54
CA GLY A 318 8.30 8.23 -1.08
C GLY A 318 7.59 6.91 -1.32
N LEU A 319 6.42 6.74 -0.69
CA LEU A 319 5.58 5.57 -0.94
C LEU A 319 4.64 5.87 -2.11
N VAL A 320 4.32 4.83 -2.90
CA VAL A 320 3.32 4.91 -3.98
C VAL A 320 2.20 3.93 -3.67
N ALA A 321 0.97 4.43 -3.67
CA ALA A 321 -0.22 3.65 -3.37
C ALA A 321 -1.18 3.72 -4.56
N TYR A 322 -1.34 2.59 -5.24
CA TYR A 322 -2.26 2.47 -6.36
C TYR A 322 -3.65 2.01 -5.92
N THR A 323 -4.67 2.74 -6.31
CA THR A 323 -6.09 2.50 -6.06
C THR A 323 -6.84 2.32 -7.37
N GLY A 324 -8.13 2.01 -7.31
CA GLY A 324 -8.94 1.78 -8.50
C GLY A 324 -8.78 0.38 -9.09
N THR A 325 -9.69 0.03 -10.00
CA THR A 325 -9.88 -1.33 -10.49
C THR A 325 -9.30 -1.58 -11.88
N LYS A 326 -8.98 -0.51 -12.64
CA LYS A 326 -8.45 -0.56 -14.00
C LYS A 326 -7.04 -1.12 -14.09
N VAL A 327 -6.95 -2.44 -14.04
CA VAL A 327 -5.71 -3.19 -14.21
C VAL A 327 -5.58 -3.69 -15.65
N ASN A 328 -4.35 -3.73 -16.17
CA ASN A 328 -4.05 -4.29 -17.49
C ASN A 328 -4.03 -5.84 -17.47
N ASN A 329 -5.11 -6.46 -16.99
CA ASN A 329 -5.31 -7.91 -16.97
C ASN A 329 -6.82 -8.22 -16.86
N ILE A 330 -7.19 -9.50 -16.94
CA ILE A 330 -8.51 -9.93 -16.48
C ILE A 330 -8.51 -9.89 -14.95
N LEU A 331 -9.54 -9.26 -14.40
CA LEU A 331 -9.70 -8.97 -12.99
C LEU A 331 -10.77 -9.87 -12.38
N LEU A 332 -10.42 -10.56 -11.30
CA LEU A 332 -11.39 -11.00 -10.30
C LEU A 332 -11.49 -9.91 -9.22
N GLN A 333 -12.54 -9.10 -9.29
CA GLN A 333 -12.84 -8.12 -8.25
C GLN A 333 -13.68 -8.79 -7.17
N VAL A 334 -13.31 -8.61 -5.91
CA VAL A 334 -14.02 -9.21 -4.77
C VAL A 334 -14.31 -8.14 -3.74
N ASP A 335 -15.57 -7.95 -3.39
CA ASP A 335 -15.96 -7.07 -2.30
C ASP A 335 -15.54 -7.71 -0.96
N PRO A 336 -14.61 -7.11 -0.22
CA PRO A 336 -14.11 -7.69 1.02
C PRO A 336 -15.12 -7.64 2.17
N THR A 337 -16.23 -6.93 2.03
CA THR A 337 -17.24 -6.70 3.06
C THR A 337 -18.35 -7.74 3.00
N ASN A 338 -18.85 -8.03 1.80
CA ASN A 338 -19.99 -8.92 1.58
C ASN A 338 -19.64 -10.20 0.81
N GLY A 339 -18.42 -10.30 0.24
CA GLY A 339 -17.96 -11.49 -0.47
C GLY A 339 -18.43 -11.62 -1.92
N ALA A 340 -19.15 -10.63 -2.45
CA ALA A 340 -19.54 -10.57 -3.86
C ALA A 340 -18.29 -10.53 -4.75
N ALA A 341 -18.36 -11.15 -5.93
CA ALA A 341 -17.26 -11.14 -6.87
C ALA A 341 -17.72 -10.97 -8.31
N GLN A 342 -16.91 -10.27 -9.10
CA GLN A 342 -17.09 -10.11 -10.53
C GLN A 342 -15.82 -10.51 -11.28
N LEU A 343 -16.01 -11.22 -12.39
CA LEU A 343 -14.99 -11.41 -13.41
C LEU A 343 -15.10 -10.26 -14.41
N ARG A 344 -14.10 -9.38 -14.45
CA ARG A 344 -14.10 -8.16 -15.28
C ARG A 344 -12.91 -8.14 -16.21
N ASN A 345 -13.08 -7.58 -17.41
CA ASN A 345 -11.97 -7.15 -18.24
C ASN A 345 -11.83 -5.64 -18.17
N THR A 346 -10.98 -5.17 -17.25
CA THR A 346 -10.70 -3.74 -17.09
C THR A 346 -9.51 -3.26 -17.93
N SER A 347 -8.98 -4.12 -18.81
CA SER A 347 -7.90 -3.76 -19.73
C SER A 347 -8.45 -3.12 -21.01
N SER A 348 -7.56 -2.53 -21.81
CA SER A 348 -7.90 -2.00 -23.14
C SER A 348 -7.90 -3.08 -24.24
N PHE A 349 -7.70 -4.35 -23.90
CA PHE A 349 -7.60 -5.44 -24.87
C PHE A 349 -8.84 -6.32 -24.84
N THR A 350 -9.36 -6.70 -26.00
CA THR A 350 -10.34 -7.78 -26.11
C THR A 350 -9.66 -9.12 -25.88
N VAL A 351 -10.23 -9.95 -24.99
CA VAL A 351 -9.65 -11.24 -24.61
C VAL A 351 -10.65 -12.35 -24.87
N GLN A 352 -10.23 -13.42 -25.53
CA GLN A 352 -11.04 -14.62 -25.71
C GLN A 352 -10.63 -15.66 -24.67
N VAL A 353 -11.57 -16.10 -23.85
CA VAL A 353 -11.35 -17.08 -22.78
C VAL A 353 -12.23 -18.30 -22.95
N ASP A 354 -11.68 -19.46 -22.66
CA ASP A 354 -12.38 -20.75 -22.71
C ASP A 354 -12.27 -21.52 -21.38
N GLY A 355 -11.69 -20.92 -20.34
CA GLY A 355 -11.65 -21.52 -19.01
C GLY A 355 -11.25 -20.53 -17.94
N TYR A 356 -11.62 -20.81 -16.69
CA TYR A 356 -11.08 -20.11 -15.54
C TYR A 356 -11.03 -20.97 -14.28
N THR A 357 -10.18 -20.58 -13.34
CA THR A 357 -10.05 -21.20 -12.02
C THR A 357 -9.80 -20.12 -10.98
N ILE A 358 -10.54 -20.21 -9.87
CA ILE A 358 -10.34 -19.43 -8.65
C ILE A 358 -9.95 -20.42 -7.56
N SER A 359 -8.83 -20.20 -6.89
CA SER A 359 -8.35 -21.08 -5.82
C SER A 359 -8.06 -20.31 -4.54
N SER A 360 -8.09 -21.01 -3.41
CA SER A 360 -7.78 -20.47 -2.08
C SER A 360 -7.01 -21.52 -1.27
N ALA A 361 -5.88 -21.14 -0.71
CA ALA A 361 -5.08 -22.01 0.16
C ALA A 361 -5.71 -22.17 1.55
N ALA A 362 -6.40 -21.14 2.03
CA ALA A 362 -7.05 -21.06 3.34
C ALA A 362 -8.50 -21.57 3.34
N GLY A 363 -9.03 -21.96 2.18
CA GLY A 363 -10.40 -22.41 2.02
C GLY A 363 -11.43 -21.30 2.23
N SER A 364 -11.16 -20.15 1.62
CA SER A 364 -11.92 -18.91 1.77
C SER A 364 -13.13 -18.80 0.84
N LEU A 365 -13.37 -19.78 -0.04
CA LEU A 365 -14.46 -19.74 -1.02
C LEU A 365 -15.80 -20.25 -0.46
N THR A 366 -16.90 -19.79 -1.03
CA THR A 366 -18.29 -20.18 -0.69
C THR A 366 -19.01 -20.77 -1.90
N PRO A 367 -18.82 -22.07 -2.20
CA PRO A 367 -19.35 -22.71 -3.42
C PRO A 367 -20.87 -22.66 -3.57
N GLY A 368 -21.62 -22.67 -2.46
CA GLY A 368 -23.09 -22.72 -2.50
C GLY A 368 -23.76 -21.44 -2.98
N THR A 369 -23.01 -20.35 -3.13
CA THR A 369 -23.48 -19.04 -3.58
C THR A 369 -22.75 -18.55 -4.83
N TRP A 370 -22.03 -19.46 -5.49
CA TRP A 370 -21.36 -19.22 -6.76
C TRP A 370 -22.40 -19.19 -7.88
N ASN A 371 -22.53 -18.03 -8.53
CA ASN A 371 -23.30 -17.85 -9.75
C ASN A 371 -22.40 -18.15 -10.94
N SER A 372 -22.25 -19.42 -11.32
CA SER A 372 -21.32 -19.83 -12.39
C SER A 372 -21.77 -19.35 -13.78
N LEU A 373 -20.86 -19.26 -14.75
CA LEU A 373 -21.19 -18.93 -16.15
C LEU A 373 -22.07 -20.03 -16.78
N ASP A 374 -21.90 -21.29 -16.37
CA ASP A 374 -22.79 -22.41 -16.72
C ASP A 374 -24.20 -22.19 -16.19
N ASP A 375 -24.37 -21.83 -14.90
CA ASP A 375 -25.69 -21.57 -14.29
C ASP A 375 -26.38 -20.34 -14.91
N GLN A 376 -25.60 -19.34 -15.30
CA GLN A 376 -26.09 -18.15 -16.01
C GLN A 376 -26.45 -18.44 -17.48
N ASN A 377 -26.05 -19.59 -18.03
CA ASN A 377 -26.02 -19.86 -19.48
C ASN A 377 -25.36 -18.70 -20.26
N ALA A 378 -24.30 -18.14 -19.69
CA ALA A 378 -23.69 -16.89 -20.16
C ALA A 378 -22.95 -17.06 -21.50
N ALA A 379 -22.82 -15.95 -22.24
CA ALA A 379 -22.01 -15.85 -23.46
C ALA A 379 -22.24 -16.96 -24.50
N GLY A 380 -23.51 -17.25 -24.79
CA GLY A 380 -23.90 -18.30 -25.74
C GLY A 380 -23.86 -19.72 -25.16
N GLY A 381 -23.70 -19.87 -23.84
CA GLY A 381 -23.75 -21.13 -23.12
C GLY A 381 -22.51 -22.02 -23.31
N ASP A 382 -22.70 -23.32 -23.05
CA ASP A 382 -21.70 -24.39 -23.22
C ASP A 382 -20.45 -24.31 -22.32
N TRP A 383 -20.50 -23.45 -21.30
CA TRP A 383 -19.66 -23.55 -20.11
C TRP A 383 -20.01 -24.83 -19.33
N ARG A 384 -19.05 -25.36 -18.59
CA ARG A 384 -19.24 -26.50 -17.69
C ARG A 384 -18.54 -26.23 -16.39
N GLN A 385 -19.32 -26.14 -15.32
CA GLN A 385 -18.76 -25.99 -13.99
C GLN A 385 -18.27 -27.32 -13.42
N SER A 386 -17.12 -27.27 -12.75
CA SER A 386 -16.67 -28.36 -11.88
C SER A 386 -17.40 -28.29 -10.53
N PRO A 387 -17.48 -29.40 -9.77
CA PRO A 387 -18.01 -29.35 -8.41
C PRO A 387 -17.24 -28.33 -7.57
N GLY A 388 -17.92 -27.29 -7.11
CA GLY A 388 -17.31 -26.24 -6.32
C GLY A 388 -16.82 -26.76 -4.96
N ALA A 389 -15.67 -26.25 -4.51
CA ALA A 389 -15.06 -26.58 -3.22
C ALA A 389 -14.57 -25.31 -2.52
N LEU A 390 -14.42 -25.36 -1.20
CA LEU A 390 -13.92 -24.22 -0.39
C LEU A 390 -12.55 -23.69 -0.87
N ASN A 391 -11.79 -24.53 -1.57
CA ASN A 391 -10.44 -24.22 -2.05
C ASN A 391 -10.37 -24.01 -3.57
N ARG A 392 -11.46 -24.27 -4.31
CA ARG A 392 -11.44 -24.20 -5.78
C ARG A 392 -12.83 -24.06 -6.41
N LEU A 393 -12.96 -23.11 -7.32
CA LEU A 393 -14.05 -22.98 -8.29
C LEU A 393 -13.45 -22.94 -9.69
N SER A 394 -13.98 -23.72 -10.64
CA SER A 394 -13.44 -23.78 -12.00
C SER A 394 -14.50 -24.09 -13.03
N GLU A 395 -14.39 -23.45 -14.19
CA GLU A 395 -15.22 -23.74 -15.37
C GLU A 395 -14.39 -23.84 -16.64
N LEU A 396 -14.88 -24.61 -17.60
CA LEU A 396 -14.31 -24.73 -18.94
C LEU A 396 -15.43 -24.66 -19.98
N LYS A 397 -15.20 -23.95 -21.08
CA LYS A 397 -16.06 -23.91 -22.25
C LYS A 397 -15.59 -24.97 -23.24
N ARG A 398 -16.50 -25.86 -23.66
CA ARG A 398 -16.11 -27.13 -24.32
C ARG A 398 -15.65 -27.00 -25.77
N ALA A 399 -16.25 -26.11 -26.56
CA ALA A 399 -16.10 -26.11 -28.03
C ALA A 399 -15.93 -24.72 -28.66
N SER A 400 -15.76 -23.68 -27.84
CA SER A 400 -15.65 -22.28 -28.30
C SER A 400 -15.01 -21.42 -27.21
N PHE A 401 -15.05 -20.10 -27.38
CA PHE A 401 -14.59 -19.11 -26.43
C PHE A 401 -15.70 -18.13 -26.06
N THR A 402 -15.49 -17.42 -24.97
CA THR A 402 -16.23 -16.22 -24.58
C THR A 402 -15.33 -15.03 -24.83
N THR A 403 -15.83 -14.04 -25.57
CA THR A 403 -15.13 -12.78 -25.78
C THR A 403 -15.41 -11.84 -24.61
N LEU A 404 -14.36 -11.40 -23.92
CA LEU A 404 -14.38 -10.33 -22.94
C LEU A 404 -13.84 -9.07 -23.63
N ALA A 405 -14.72 -8.20 -24.11
CA ALA A 405 -14.33 -6.86 -24.56
C ALA A 405 -13.86 -6.02 -23.36
N PRO A 406 -13.10 -4.92 -23.58
CA PRO A 406 -12.89 -3.91 -22.54
C PRO A 406 -14.21 -3.52 -21.88
N GLY A 407 -14.25 -3.48 -20.55
CA GLY A 407 -15.44 -3.19 -19.76
C GLY A 407 -16.34 -4.39 -19.46
N ALA A 408 -16.23 -5.50 -20.21
CA ALA A 408 -17.09 -6.67 -20.02
C ALA A 408 -16.95 -7.25 -18.61
N ALA A 409 -18.08 -7.60 -18.00
CA ALA A 409 -18.15 -8.13 -16.65
C ALA A 409 -19.15 -9.30 -16.53
N PHE A 410 -18.84 -10.25 -15.64
CA PHE A 410 -19.76 -11.30 -15.21
C PHE A 410 -19.83 -11.31 -13.68
N ASP A 411 -21.05 -11.30 -13.14
CA ASP A 411 -21.29 -11.49 -11.72
C ASP A 411 -21.11 -12.97 -11.37
N LEU A 412 -20.22 -13.27 -10.41
CA LEU A 412 -19.97 -14.62 -9.93
C LEU A 412 -20.72 -14.91 -8.62
N GLY A 413 -21.54 -13.98 -8.13
CA GLY A 413 -22.25 -14.08 -6.86
C GLY A 413 -21.32 -13.87 -5.67
N THR A 414 -21.72 -14.36 -4.50
CA THR A 414 -20.94 -14.21 -3.26
C THR A 414 -20.01 -15.40 -3.07
N ILE A 415 -18.83 -15.39 -3.69
CA ILE A 415 -17.91 -16.54 -3.69
C ILE A 415 -16.84 -16.49 -2.61
N PHE A 416 -16.72 -15.39 -1.86
CA PHE A 416 -15.70 -15.19 -0.83
C PHE A 416 -16.33 -15.08 0.56
N ASN A 417 -15.70 -15.68 1.58
CA ASN A 417 -16.06 -15.48 2.97
C ASN A 417 -15.26 -14.30 3.59
N PRO A 418 -15.89 -13.16 3.91
CA PRO A 418 -15.22 -11.99 4.49
C PRO A 418 -14.46 -12.25 5.80
N SER A 419 -14.81 -13.33 6.52
CA SER A 419 -14.15 -13.72 7.77
C SER A 419 -12.89 -14.57 7.55
N LYS A 420 -12.53 -14.88 6.29
CA LYS A 420 -11.38 -15.71 5.92
C LYS A 420 -10.25 -14.87 5.32
N ALA A 421 -9.11 -15.52 5.08
CA ALA A 421 -7.94 -14.84 4.54
C ALA A 421 -8.20 -14.35 3.10
N LYS A 422 -7.73 -13.15 2.77
CA LYS A 422 -7.78 -12.59 1.41
C LYS A 422 -6.69 -13.24 0.54
N ASP A 423 -6.88 -14.50 0.20
CA ASP A 423 -5.85 -15.37 -0.36
C ASP A 423 -6.21 -15.97 -1.73
N LEU A 424 -7.22 -15.41 -2.40
CA LEU A 424 -7.67 -15.93 -3.67
C LEU A 424 -6.61 -15.75 -4.75
N VAL A 425 -6.45 -16.79 -5.57
CA VAL A 425 -5.66 -16.78 -6.81
C VAL A 425 -6.62 -17.01 -7.96
N PHE A 426 -6.47 -16.20 -9.01
CA PHE A 426 -7.31 -16.26 -10.20
C PHE A 426 -6.47 -16.56 -11.44
N GLN A 427 -6.89 -17.55 -12.20
CA GLN A 427 -6.28 -17.97 -13.44
C GLN A 427 -7.34 -18.15 -14.53
N TYR A 428 -6.99 -17.85 -15.77
CA TYR A 428 -7.86 -18.00 -16.93
C TYR A 428 -7.13 -18.69 -18.08
N LEU A 429 -7.87 -19.45 -18.88
CA LEU A 429 -7.38 -20.04 -20.11
C LEU A 429 -7.77 -19.12 -21.27
N ARG A 430 -6.77 -18.69 -22.04
CA ARG A 430 -7.00 -17.99 -23.30
C ARG A 430 -7.31 -19.00 -24.37
N PHE A 431 -8.26 -18.66 -25.25
CA PHE A 431 -8.66 -19.57 -26.31
C PHE A 431 -7.46 -20.06 -27.15
N GLY A 432 -7.38 -21.38 -27.33
CA GLY A 432 -6.32 -22.02 -28.10
C GLY A 432 -4.98 -22.16 -27.34
N GLN A 433 -4.89 -21.72 -26.08
CA GLN A 433 -3.73 -21.96 -25.22
C GLN A 433 -3.96 -23.21 -24.35
N SER A 434 -2.88 -23.91 -24.03
CA SER A 434 -2.91 -25.07 -23.13
C SER A 434 -2.46 -24.76 -21.70
N GLN A 435 -1.83 -23.60 -21.49
CA GLN A 435 -1.38 -23.13 -20.20
C GLN A 435 -2.26 -21.98 -19.73
N PRO A 436 -2.71 -21.98 -18.46
CA PRO A 436 -3.46 -20.87 -17.91
C PRO A 436 -2.56 -19.62 -17.79
N SER A 437 -3.18 -18.46 -17.96
CA SER A 437 -2.61 -17.16 -17.63
C SER A 437 -3.04 -16.76 -16.23
N ASP A 438 -2.15 -16.11 -15.48
CA ASP A 438 -2.52 -15.51 -14.19
C ASP A 438 -3.34 -14.25 -14.43
N GLY A 439 -4.52 -14.20 -13.81
CA GLY A 439 -5.32 -13.00 -13.72
C GLY A 439 -4.96 -12.17 -12.49
N ARG A 440 -5.58 -11.01 -12.36
CA ARG A 440 -5.43 -10.16 -11.18
C ARG A 440 -6.59 -10.41 -10.23
N VAL A 441 -6.31 -10.51 -8.93
CA VAL A 441 -7.34 -10.46 -7.88
C VAL A 441 -7.23 -9.10 -7.19
N LEU A 442 -8.36 -8.41 -7.02
CA LEU A 442 -8.42 -7.16 -6.25
C LEU A 442 -9.56 -7.22 -5.24
N PHE A 443 -9.22 -7.05 -3.97
CA PHE A 443 -10.21 -6.89 -2.91
C PHE A 443 -10.60 -5.42 -2.80
N SER A 444 -11.69 -5.03 -3.45
CA SER A 444 -12.23 -3.68 -3.48
C SER A 444 -13.76 -3.76 -3.49
N PRO A 445 -14.48 -2.83 -2.83
CA PRO A 445 -15.94 -2.77 -2.94
C PRO A 445 -16.36 -2.85 -4.40
N ILE A 446 -17.39 -3.64 -4.66
CA ILE A 446 -18.06 -3.64 -5.96
C ILE A 446 -19.18 -2.62 -5.80
N SER A 447 -18.98 -1.40 -6.32
CA SER A 447 -20.10 -0.48 -6.45
C SER A 447 -21.10 -1.15 -7.39
N SER A 448 -22.37 -1.19 -6.99
CA SER A 448 -23.44 -1.43 -7.95
C SER A 448 -23.23 -0.42 -9.06
N GLN A 449 -22.92 -0.85 -10.29
CA GLN A 449 -22.86 0.07 -11.43
C GLN A 449 -24.13 0.91 -11.39
N ILE A 450 -23.96 2.21 -11.21
CA ILE A 450 -25.05 3.14 -11.34
C ILE A 450 -25.11 3.39 -12.84
N PRO A 451 -26.21 3.05 -13.52
CA PRO A 451 -26.27 3.29 -14.96
C PRO A 451 -25.97 4.76 -15.25
N GLY A 452 -24.98 5.03 -16.11
CA GLY A 452 -24.48 6.39 -16.38
C GLY A 452 -23.27 6.85 -15.55
N ASP A 453 -22.75 6.05 -14.62
CA ASP A 453 -21.44 6.28 -13.95
C ASP A 453 -20.34 5.68 -14.85
N PHE A 454 -19.84 6.48 -15.79
CA PHE A 454 -18.93 6.03 -16.84
C PHE A 454 -17.46 6.10 -16.42
N ASN A 455 -17.14 6.83 -15.34
CA ASN A 455 -15.79 6.85 -14.76
C ASN A 455 -15.64 5.91 -13.55
N ASP A 456 -16.69 5.16 -13.20
CA ASP A 456 -16.77 4.23 -12.07
C ASP A 456 -16.41 4.92 -10.73
N ASP A 457 -16.64 6.24 -10.59
CA ASP A 457 -16.31 6.99 -9.36
C ASP A 457 -17.40 6.91 -8.28
N GLY A 458 -18.51 6.25 -8.59
CA GLY A 458 -19.65 6.05 -7.71
C GLY A 458 -20.64 7.20 -7.72
N LEU A 459 -20.49 8.18 -8.62
CA LEU A 459 -21.35 9.36 -8.77
C LEU A 459 -21.70 9.60 -10.24
N VAL A 460 -22.98 9.61 -10.59
CA VAL A 460 -23.39 10.01 -11.96
C VAL A 460 -23.43 11.53 -12.07
N ASN A 461 -22.45 12.12 -12.72
CA ASN A 461 -22.24 13.56 -12.75
C ASN A 461 -21.75 14.09 -14.13
N ALA A 462 -21.26 15.34 -14.14
CA ALA A 462 -20.82 16.00 -15.37
C ALA A 462 -19.53 15.39 -15.96
N ALA A 463 -18.70 14.73 -15.14
CA ALA A 463 -17.53 13.99 -15.60
C ALA A 463 -17.93 12.81 -16.48
N ASP A 464 -18.98 12.08 -16.11
CA ASP A 464 -19.54 10.98 -16.90
C ASP A 464 -20.11 11.47 -18.22
N LEU A 465 -20.84 12.59 -18.18
CA LEU A 465 -21.33 13.21 -19.40
C LEU A 465 -20.20 13.57 -20.37
N ALA A 466 -19.04 13.99 -19.87
CA ALA A 466 -17.88 14.27 -20.70
C ALA A 466 -17.37 12.98 -21.38
N ILE A 467 -17.34 11.85 -20.66
CA ILE A 467 -16.97 10.54 -21.21
C ILE A 467 -17.95 10.13 -22.30
N TRP A 468 -19.25 10.14 -22.03
CA TRP A 468 -20.26 9.81 -23.03
C TRP A 468 -20.17 10.72 -24.26
N ARG A 469 -19.97 12.03 -24.09
CA ARG A 469 -19.81 12.97 -25.23
C ARG A 469 -18.62 12.62 -26.12
N THR A 470 -17.53 12.14 -25.53
CA THR A 470 -16.35 11.71 -26.29
C THR A 470 -16.52 10.32 -26.91
N ALA A 471 -17.37 9.48 -26.33
CA ALA A 471 -17.65 8.13 -26.81
C ALA A 471 -18.74 8.07 -27.89
N PHE A 472 -19.68 9.03 -27.89
CA PHE A 472 -20.87 9.04 -28.74
C PHE A 472 -20.57 8.75 -30.21
N GLY A 473 -21.12 7.64 -30.72
CA GLY A 473 -20.95 7.18 -32.10
C GLY A 473 -19.52 6.76 -32.48
N SER A 474 -18.61 6.59 -31.51
CA SER A 474 -17.20 6.30 -31.75
C SER A 474 -16.66 5.04 -31.06
N ASN A 475 -17.13 4.72 -29.84
CA ASN A 475 -16.78 3.51 -29.07
C ASN A 475 -17.79 3.31 -27.93
N ALA A 476 -17.68 2.20 -27.18
CA ALA A 476 -18.59 1.83 -26.10
C ALA A 476 -18.18 2.39 -24.71
N ASN A 477 -17.30 3.40 -24.61
CA ASN A 477 -16.88 3.91 -23.31
C ASN A 477 -17.97 4.70 -22.57
N GLY A 478 -19.07 5.06 -23.26
CA GLY A 478 -20.26 5.68 -22.68
C GLY A 478 -21.47 4.75 -22.73
N ASP A 479 -21.27 3.44 -22.85
CA ASP A 479 -22.33 2.43 -22.91
C ASP A 479 -22.94 2.21 -21.52
N ALA A 480 -24.21 2.58 -21.34
CA ALA A 480 -24.94 2.51 -20.08
C ALA A 480 -25.96 1.37 -20.05
N ASP A 481 -26.36 0.82 -21.19
CA ASP A 481 -27.29 -0.30 -21.29
C ASP A 481 -26.66 -1.63 -21.75
N ASN A 482 -25.34 -1.60 -21.98
CA ASN A 482 -24.47 -2.70 -22.36
C ASN A 482 -24.82 -3.31 -23.73
N ASP A 483 -25.28 -2.51 -24.68
CA ASP A 483 -25.58 -2.95 -26.04
C ASP A 483 -24.37 -2.91 -27.00
N GLY A 484 -23.23 -2.39 -26.51
CA GLY A 484 -21.95 -2.37 -27.19
C GLY A 484 -21.70 -1.11 -28.01
N ASP A 485 -22.52 -0.07 -27.90
CA ASP A 485 -22.25 1.23 -28.49
C ASP A 485 -22.42 2.41 -27.50
N SER A 486 -22.44 3.64 -28.00
CA SER A 486 -22.61 4.83 -27.16
C SER A 486 -23.48 5.80 -27.91
N ASP A 487 -24.76 5.82 -27.57
CA ASP A 487 -25.80 6.47 -28.34
C ASP A 487 -26.79 7.27 -27.47
N GLY A 488 -27.95 7.60 -28.04
CA GLY A 488 -28.98 8.37 -27.34
C GLY A 488 -29.66 7.62 -26.19
N ALA A 489 -29.71 6.28 -26.22
CA ALA A 489 -30.23 5.44 -25.14
C ALA A 489 -29.33 5.54 -23.90
N ASP A 490 -28.01 5.55 -24.09
CA ASP A 490 -27.05 5.72 -22.99
C ASP A 490 -27.12 7.10 -22.36
N PHE A 491 -27.25 8.13 -23.20
CA PHE A 491 -27.44 9.49 -22.70
C PHE A 491 -28.71 9.60 -21.86
N LEU A 492 -29.80 8.97 -22.31
CA LEU A 492 -31.06 8.94 -21.58
C LEU A 492 -30.90 8.20 -20.25
N THR A 493 -30.09 7.15 -20.23
CA THR A 493 -29.74 6.41 -19.01
C THR A 493 -28.94 7.30 -18.05
N TRP A 494 -27.91 8.01 -18.52
CA TRP A 494 -27.19 9.01 -17.73
C TRP A 494 -28.13 10.10 -17.19
N GLN A 495 -29.02 10.65 -18.02
CA GLN A 495 -29.97 11.70 -17.62
C GLN A 495 -30.92 11.25 -16.50
N ARG A 496 -31.31 9.98 -16.49
CA ARG A 496 -32.17 9.43 -15.43
C ARG A 496 -31.46 9.23 -14.10
N HIS A 497 -30.14 9.08 -14.13
CA HIS A 497 -29.34 8.74 -12.96
C HIS A 497 -28.45 9.89 -12.48
N VAL A 498 -28.36 11.00 -13.21
CA VAL A 498 -27.58 12.18 -12.81
C VAL A 498 -27.95 12.66 -11.39
N GLY A 499 -26.94 12.80 -10.54
CA GLY A 499 -27.11 13.07 -9.10
C GLY A 499 -27.29 11.80 -8.24
N GLY A 500 -27.29 10.62 -8.84
CA GLY A 500 -27.26 9.33 -8.16
C GLY A 500 -25.87 8.99 -7.61
N ALA A 501 -25.84 8.28 -6.48
CA ALA A 501 -24.62 7.81 -5.82
C ALA A 501 -24.77 6.35 -5.37
N ALA A 502 -23.66 5.61 -5.36
CA ALA A 502 -23.66 4.18 -5.02
C ALA A 502 -24.11 4.01 -3.57
N SER A 503 -25.33 3.51 -3.38
CA SER A 503 -25.94 3.37 -2.06
C SER A 503 -25.57 2.03 -1.44
N GLY A 504 -24.65 2.04 -0.48
CA GLY A 504 -24.42 0.89 0.39
C GLY A 504 -25.67 0.60 1.25
N ALA A 505 -26.29 -0.55 1.00
CA ALA A 505 -27.28 -1.26 1.84
C ALA A 505 -28.39 -0.42 2.50
N ALA A 506 -29.59 -0.43 1.90
CA ALA A 506 -30.83 -0.82 2.58
C ALA A 506 -31.97 -0.93 1.55
N HIS A 507 -32.58 -2.12 1.45
CA HIS A 507 -33.93 -2.26 0.94
C HIS A 507 -34.87 -1.52 1.90
N GLY A 508 -35.10 -0.23 1.66
CA GLY A 508 -36.25 0.47 2.19
C GLY A 508 -37.46 -0.05 1.44
N SER A 509 -38.28 -0.87 2.09
CA SER A 509 -39.60 -1.23 1.61
C SER A 509 -40.30 0.02 1.10
N ALA A 510 -40.86 -0.04 -0.11
CA ALA A 510 -41.76 1.01 -0.60
C ALA A 510 -42.84 1.25 0.46
N ALA A 511 -42.73 2.36 1.18
CA ALA A 511 -43.84 2.84 1.98
C ALA A 511 -44.95 3.14 0.97
N ALA A 512 -46.06 2.40 1.08
CA ALA A 512 -47.26 2.71 0.33
C ALA A 512 -47.57 4.19 0.55
N ILE A 513 -47.44 4.97 -0.54
CA ILE A 513 -47.89 6.36 -0.56
C ILE A 513 -49.38 6.30 -0.22
N PRO A 514 -49.85 6.96 0.85
CA PRO A 514 -51.28 7.03 1.11
C PRO A 514 -51.92 7.71 -0.10
N GLU A 515 -52.76 6.98 -0.83
CA GLU A 515 -53.53 7.58 -1.92
C GLU A 515 -54.37 8.72 -1.34
N PRO A 516 -54.38 9.92 -1.95
CA PRO A 516 -55.19 11.01 -1.48
C PRO A 516 -56.66 10.64 -1.68
N CYS A 517 -57.30 10.19 -0.60
CA CYS A 517 -58.73 10.23 -0.32
C CYS A 517 -59.67 10.44 -1.53
N ALA A 518 -59.66 9.54 -2.52
CA ALA A 518 -60.64 9.56 -3.60
C ALA A 518 -62.08 9.43 -3.04
N LEU A 519 -62.21 8.78 -1.89
CA LEU A 519 -63.44 8.68 -1.10
C LEU A 519 -63.94 10.03 -0.54
N VAL A 520 -63.06 10.98 -0.22
CA VAL A 520 -63.47 12.31 0.31
C VAL A 520 -64.03 13.19 -0.80
N LEU A 521 -63.52 13.08 -2.03
CA LEU A 521 -64.06 13.81 -3.18
C LEU A 521 -65.42 13.25 -3.63
N VAL A 522 -65.63 11.92 -3.55
CA VAL A 522 -66.93 11.30 -3.85
C VAL A 522 -67.97 11.61 -2.77
N LEU A 523 -67.60 11.61 -1.49
CA LEU A 523 -68.50 11.97 -0.39
C LEU A 523 -68.83 13.48 -0.34
N GLY A 524 -67.89 14.34 -0.72
CA GLY A 524 -68.13 15.78 -0.87
C GLY A 524 -69.14 16.11 -1.98
N TRP A 525 -69.11 15.35 -3.09
CA TRP A 525 -70.07 15.50 -4.19
C TRP A 525 -71.48 15.00 -3.83
N LEU A 526 -71.57 13.93 -3.04
CA LEU A 526 -72.85 13.41 -2.56
C LEU A 526 -73.51 14.33 -1.50
N ALA A 527 -72.71 15.00 -0.65
CA ALA A 527 -73.24 15.95 0.33
C ALA A 527 -73.78 17.25 -0.31
N TYR A 528 -73.21 17.69 -1.44
CA TYR A 528 -73.68 18.87 -2.17
C TYR A 528 -75.03 18.65 -2.88
N THR A 529 -75.32 17.42 -3.30
CA THR A 529 -76.53 17.10 -4.08
C THR A 529 -77.78 16.82 -3.22
N PHE A 530 -77.62 16.57 -1.92
CA PHE A 530 -78.74 16.23 -1.01
C PHE A 530 -79.09 17.27 0.08
N GLY A 531 -78.33 18.37 0.23
CA GLY A 531 -78.51 19.34 1.33
C GLY A 531 -79.53 20.47 1.10
N GLY A 532 -80.12 20.60 -0.09
CA GLY A 532 -80.93 21.77 -0.46
C GLY A 532 -82.43 21.53 -0.46
N ARG A 533 -83.08 21.45 0.72
CA ARG A 533 -84.50 21.86 0.95
C ARG A 533 -84.97 21.43 2.35
N VAL A 534 -84.89 22.33 3.34
CA VAL A 534 -85.99 22.49 4.31
C VAL A 534 -86.10 23.97 4.70
N SER A 535 -87.29 24.49 4.44
CA SER A 535 -87.84 25.81 4.75
C SER A 535 -87.69 26.22 6.22
N ASN A 536 -87.43 27.50 6.48
CA ASN A 536 -88.08 28.16 7.62
C ASN A 536 -88.39 29.64 7.37
N LYS A 537 -89.71 29.91 7.41
CA LYS A 537 -90.33 31.23 7.36
C LYS A 537 -89.95 32.05 8.59
N ALA A 538 -89.89 33.35 8.33
CA ALA A 538 -89.51 34.41 9.23
C ALA A 538 -90.37 34.56 10.49
N GLY A 539 -89.71 34.91 11.60
CA GLY A 539 -90.30 35.60 12.75
C GLY A 539 -89.29 36.61 13.28
N ARG A 540 -89.44 37.89 12.93
CA ARG A 540 -88.80 39.04 13.58
C ARG A 540 -89.83 39.72 14.53
N PRO A 541 -89.47 40.74 15.34
CA PRO A 541 -88.84 40.62 16.64
C PRO A 541 -89.71 41.27 17.74
N TYR A 542 -89.47 40.97 19.02
CA TYR A 542 -90.12 41.69 20.12
C TYR A 542 -89.26 42.90 20.52
N VAL A 543 -89.80 44.12 20.33
CA VAL A 543 -89.23 45.39 20.79
C VAL A 543 -90.17 45.97 21.85
N LYS A 544 -89.62 46.35 23.01
CA LYS A 544 -90.26 47.25 23.97
C LYS A 544 -89.19 48.09 24.65
N PRO A 545 -89.27 49.43 24.57
CA PRO A 545 -88.78 50.30 25.61
C PRO A 545 -89.94 50.95 26.39
N TRP A 546 -89.55 51.39 27.58
CA TRP A 546 -90.29 51.87 28.73
C TRP A 546 -90.78 53.33 28.60
N PRO A 547 -91.51 53.87 29.60
CA PRO A 547 -92.67 54.74 29.43
C PRO A 547 -92.38 56.24 29.58
N ALA A 548 -93.33 57.07 29.14
CA ALA A 548 -94.01 58.11 29.91
C ALA A 548 -95.22 58.59 29.08
#